data_AF-A0A7C2U4G4-F1
#
_entry.id   AF-A0A7C2U4G4-F1
#
_cell.length_a   1.000
_cell.length_b   1.000
_cell.length_c   1.000
_cell.angle_alpha   90.00
_cell.angle_beta   90.00
_cell.angle_gamma   90.00
#
_symmetry.space_group_name_H-M   'P 1'
#
loop_
_entity.id
_entity.type
_entity.pdbx_description
1 polymer ?
#
loop_
_entity_poly.entity_id
_entity_poly.type
_entity_poly.pdbx_seq_one_letter_code
_entity_poly.pdbx_strand_id
1 'polypeptide(L)'
;METKNSTIEQVLETIDDFAPDELDLIEKRLASAREKKNGGARVPALPAATRDIFAITFDEYLAMSDEERDEIQLEAYKNYLGWIDQTLNQHNAKWILVCGEKVIESGPTWRNYPTDEKLQAIGEQYGLIPFVFAAAPMIEESDWARLSDNDFYPSLPIVVAAKEQSPHDLVDNGLAIEADFDTGSPDVLLNYERLLKQGIVKRQRLVRFNTRFHLGYHFHYYPHPVLVGVITEGGKMISGIINVLCVRNWAKSSFRLPNPTRQALVGRNTLIKLELQIKLDGRRRVTNVLDD
;
A
#
# COMPACT_ATOMS: atom_id res chain seq x y z
N MET A 1 -37.73 -1.83 3.07
CA MET A 1 -36.77 -0.72 3.05
C MET A 1 -36.23 -0.60 4.47
N GLU A 2 -35.26 -1.45 4.82
CA GLU A 2 -34.62 -1.48 6.14
C GLU A 2 -33.40 -2.41 6.04
N THR A 3 -32.28 -1.86 5.57
CA THR A 3 -30.97 -2.54 5.52
C THR A 3 -29.87 -1.51 5.68
N LYS A 4 -29.76 -0.93 6.88
CA LYS A 4 -28.62 -0.07 7.28
C LYS A 4 -27.99 -0.43 8.62
N ASN A 5 -28.54 -1.37 9.39
CA ASN A 5 -28.04 -1.71 10.72
C ASN A 5 -27.13 -2.96 10.76
N SER A 6 -27.18 -3.87 9.78
CA SER A 6 -26.38 -5.10 9.87
C SER A 6 -24.88 -4.87 9.68
N THR A 7 -24.47 -3.84 8.93
CA THR A 7 -23.05 -3.53 8.70
C THR A 7 -22.37 -2.98 9.96
N ILE A 8 -23.10 -2.28 10.83
CA ILE A 8 -22.53 -1.76 12.08
C ILE A 8 -22.37 -2.89 13.09
N GLU A 9 -23.38 -3.77 13.23
CA GLU A 9 -23.32 -4.89 14.17
C GLU A 9 -22.25 -5.93 13.79
N GLN A 10 -22.02 -6.19 12.50
CA GLN A 10 -20.94 -7.06 12.04
C GLN A 10 -19.53 -6.48 12.27
N VAL A 11 -19.39 -5.15 12.18
CA VAL A 11 -18.15 -4.45 12.56
C VAL A 11 -17.95 -4.50 14.08
N LEU A 12 -19.02 -4.41 14.87
CA LEU A 12 -18.94 -4.52 16.33
C LEU A 12 -18.57 -5.94 16.81
N GLU A 13 -18.98 -7.00 16.11
CA GLU A 13 -18.56 -8.38 16.43
C GLU A 13 -17.08 -8.65 16.13
N THR A 14 -16.45 -7.85 15.26
CA THR A 14 -15.01 -7.95 14.99
C THR A 14 -14.17 -7.05 15.91
N ILE A 15 -14.78 -6.12 16.66
CA ILE A 15 -14.07 -5.18 17.57
C ILE A 15 -13.25 -5.90 18.65
N ASP A 16 -13.68 -7.07 19.10
CA ASP A 16 -12.98 -7.85 20.13
C ASP A 16 -11.63 -8.41 19.65
N ASP A 17 -11.40 -8.49 18.33
CA ASP A 17 -10.13 -8.94 17.73
C ASP A 17 -9.10 -7.81 17.54
N PHE A 18 -9.50 -6.56 17.79
CA PHE A 18 -8.61 -5.41 17.62
C PHE A 18 -7.83 -5.13 18.88
N ALA A 19 -6.53 -4.85 18.70
CA ALA A 19 -5.74 -4.27 19.76
C ALA A 19 -6.31 -2.87 20.12
N PRO A 20 -6.27 -2.46 21.41
CA PRO A 20 -6.84 -1.18 21.85
C PRO A 20 -6.33 0.03 21.05
N ASP A 21 -5.11 -0.04 20.54
CA ASP A 21 -4.47 1.01 19.75
C ASP A 21 -4.92 1.05 18.28
N GLU A 22 -5.59 -0.01 17.79
CA GLU A 22 -6.25 -0.04 16.47
C GLU A 22 -7.64 0.60 16.54
N LEU A 23 -8.38 0.37 17.63
CA LEU A 23 -9.70 0.96 17.86
C LEU A 23 -9.63 2.50 17.94
N ASP A 24 -8.68 3.05 18.69
CA ASP A 24 -8.43 4.50 18.76
C ASP A 24 -8.20 5.11 17.37
N LEU A 25 -7.49 4.39 16.50
CA LEU A 25 -7.17 4.85 15.15
C LEU A 25 -8.40 4.82 14.21
N ILE A 26 -9.27 3.81 14.36
CA ILE A 26 -10.55 3.73 13.65
C ILE A 26 -11.47 4.87 14.06
N GLU A 27 -11.59 5.13 15.37
CA GLU A 27 -12.40 6.22 15.91
C GLU A 27 -11.94 7.59 15.39
N LYS A 28 -10.63 7.85 15.39
CA LYS A 28 -10.03 9.08 14.84
C LYS A 28 -10.34 9.28 13.35
N ARG A 29 -10.38 8.20 12.56
CA ARG A 29 -10.79 8.27 11.14
C ARG A 29 -12.26 8.58 10.98
N LEU A 30 -13.12 7.92 11.75
CA LEU A 30 -14.56 8.17 11.69
C LEU A 30 -14.87 9.62 12.08
N ALA A 31 -14.15 10.18 13.05
CA ALA A 31 -14.24 11.60 13.40
C ALA A 31 -13.79 12.50 12.24
N SER A 32 -12.61 12.25 11.66
CA SER A 32 -12.07 13.04 10.53
C SER A 32 -12.97 12.98 9.28
N ALA A 33 -13.54 11.81 8.98
CA ALA A 33 -14.48 11.62 7.88
C ALA A 33 -15.82 12.37 8.10
N ARG A 34 -16.27 12.49 9.36
CA ARG A 34 -17.45 13.29 9.72
C ARG A 34 -17.21 14.80 9.54
N GLU A 35 -16.02 15.28 9.88
CA GLU A 35 -15.62 16.69 9.66
C GLU A 35 -15.51 17.05 8.17
N LYS A 36 -15.06 16.11 7.33
CA LYS A 36 -14.92 16.25 5.86
C LYS A 36 -16.19 16.70 5.13
N LYS A 37 -17.38 16.45 5.69
CA LYS A 37 -18.65 16.87 5.09
C LYS A 37 -18.92 18.38 5.18
N ASN A 38 -18.18 19.12 6.00
CA ASN A 38 -18.61 20.46 6.46
C ASN A 38 -17.69 21.64 6.13
N GLY A 39 -16.59 21.51 5.37
CA GLY A 39 -15.80 22.72 5.06
C GLY A 39 -14.68 22.59 4.05
N GLY A 40 -14.63 23.55 3.12
CA GLY A 40 -13.41 23.90 2.39
C GLY A 40 -12.61 24.91 3.22
N ALA A 41 -11.40 24.54 3.64
CA ALA A 41 -10.56 25.38 4.50
C ALA A 41 -9.07 25.16 4.23
N ARG A 42 -8.29 26.16 4.66
CA ARG A 42 -6.83 26.30 4.68
C ARG A 42 -6.16 25.12 5.42
N VAL A 43 -4.88 24.81 5.11
CA VAL A 43 -4.11 23.77 5.82
C VAL A 43 -4.16 24.06 7.33
N PRO A 44 -4.71 23.15 8.17
CA PRO A 44 -4.73 23.34 9.61
C PRO A 44 -3.29 23.35 10.15
N ALA A 45 -3.08 24.08 11.25
CA ALA A 45 -1.84 23.96 12.00
C ALA A 45 -1.68 22.52 12.53
N LEU A 46 -0.44 22.07 12.69
CA LEU A 46 -0.16 20.79 13.31
C LEU A 46 -0.71 20.78 14.75
N PRO A 47 -1.43 19.73 15.17
CA PRO A 47 -1.88 19.58 16.54
C PRO A 47 -0.67 19.46 17.48
N ALA A 48 -0.78 20.01 18.70
CA ALA A 48 0.25 19.85 19.72
C ALA A 48 0.29 18.40 20.22
N ALA A 49 1.37 17.67 19.95
CA ALA A 49 1.58 16.31 20.42
C ALA A 49 2.43 16.27 21.71
N THR A 50 2.27 15.21 22.50
CA THR A 50 3.04 14.94 23.72
C THR A 50 4.53 14.66 23.47
N ARG A 51 4.86 14.21 22.25
CA ARG A 51 6.23 14.06 21.72
C ARG A 51 6.26 14.67 20.33
N ASP A 52 7.19 15.59 20.07
CA ASP A 52 7.35 16.17 18.74
C ASP A 52 8.16 15.20 17.85
N ILE A 53 7.44 14.29 17.21
CA ILE A 53 8.00 13.30 16.28
C ILE A 53 8.69 13.97 15.08
N PHE A 54 8.26 15.19 14.73
CA PHE A 54 8.86 15.92 13.63
C PHE A 54 10.17 16.64 14.02
N ALA A 55 10.51 16.69 15.31
CA ALA A 55 11.78 17.21 15.80
C ALA A 55 12.90 16.15 15.86
N ILE A 56 12.63 14.89 15.51
CA ILE A 56 13.66 13.84 15.51
C ILE A 56 14.74 14.20 14.49
N THR A 57 16.00 14.18 14.91
CA THR A 57 17.11 14.51 14.01
C THR A 57 17.38 13.38 13.03
N PHE A 58 17.96 13.73 11.88
CA PHE A 58 18.29 12.75 10.85
C PHE A 58 19.27 11.68 11.37
N ASP A 59 20.28 12.09 12.15
CA ASP A 59 21.30 11.18 12.70
C ASP A 59 20.73 10.24 13.77
N GLU A 60 19.91 10.76 14.70
CA GLU A 60 19.23 9.93 15.70
C GLU A 60 18.39 8.85 15.02
N TYR A 61 17.64 9.24 13.99
CA TYR A 61 16.81 8.32 13.23
C TYR A 61 17.63 7.24 12.49
N LEU A 62 18.79 7.62 11.93
CA LEU A 62 19.70 6.69 11.25
C LEU A 62 20.40 5.73 12.21
N ALA A 63 20.45 6.04 13.52
CA ALA A 63 20.98 5.15 14.55
C ALA A 63 19.95 4.12 15.06
N MET A 64 18.65 4.36 14.87
CA MET A 64 17.57 3.49 15.36
C MET A 64 17.49 2.12 14.65
N SER A 65 16.96 1.11 15.35
CA SER A 65 16.59 -0.18 14.76
C SER A 65 15.37 -0.04 13.85
N ASP A 66 15.15 -0.99 12.93
CA ASP A 66 14.00 -0.93 12.02
C ASP A 66 12.66 -0.93 12.77
N GLU A 67 12.59 -1.55 13.96
CA GLU A 67 11.40 -1.58 14.82
C GLU A 67 11.11 -0.21 15.48
N GLU A 68 12.11 0.40 16.13
CA GLU A 68 11.98 1.76 16.72
C GLU A 68 11.58 2.77 15.64
N ARG A 69 12.19 2.58 14.48
CA ARG A 69 11.86 3.28 13.29
C ARG A 69 10.38 3.08 12.97
N ASP A 70 9.92 1.86 12.80
CA ASP A 70 8.52 1.59 12.49
C ASP A 70 7.54 2.24 13.49
N GLU A 71 7.83 2.14 14.79
CA GLU A 71 7.01 2.74 15.84
C GLU A 71 6.85 4.25 15.67
N ILE A 72 7.93 4.98 15.38
CA ILE A 72 7.89 6.44 15.15
C ILE A 72 7.00 6.80 13.96
N GLN A 73 7.05 6.02 12.87
CA GLN A 73 6.21 6.29 11.70
C GLN A 73 4.73 6.06 12.03
N LEU A 74 4.44 4.98 12.75
CA LEU A 74 3.09 4.66 13.17
C LEU A 74 2.55 5.73 14.14
N GLU A 75 3.37 6.16 15.10
CA GLU A 75 3.05 7.22 16.05
C GLU A 75 2.77 8.54 15.32
N ALA A 76 3.61 8.91 14.33
CA ALA A 76 3.38 10.09 13.50
C ALA A 76 2.05 9.99 12.76
N TYR A 77 1.77 8.85 12.14
CA TYR A 77 0.53 8.65 11.43
C TYR A 77 -0.69 8.72 12.37
N LYS A 78 -0.64 8.08 13.54
CA LYS A 78 -1.74 8.04 14.51
C LYS A 78 -2.04 9.42 15.11
N ASN A 79 -1.00 10.17 15.46
CA ASN A 79 -1.15 11.47 16.13
C ASN A 79 -1.54 12.58 15.15
N TYR A 80 -1.15 12.46 13.88
CA TYR A 80 -1.35 13.50 12.88
C TYR A 80 -2.33 13.11 11.76
N LEU A 81 -3.10 12.03 11.91
CA LEU A 81 -3.96 11.49 10.85
C LEU A 81 -4.90 12.52 10.23
N GLY A 82 -5.63 13.27 11.07
CA GLY A 82 -6.56 14.29 10.58
C GLY A 82 -5.86 15.36 9.75
N TRP A 83 -4.67 15.80 10.19
CA TRP A 83 -3.85 16.77 9.46
C TRP A 83 -3.31 16.18 8.15
N ILE A 84 -2.80 14.95 8.17
CA ILE A 84 -2.29 14.24 6.99
C ILE A 84 -3.39 14.11 5.92
N ASP A 85 -4.56 13.61 6.30
CA ASP A 85 -5.68 13.39 5.39
C ASP A 85 -6.19 14.72 4.80
N GLN A 86 -6.32 15.77 5.62
CA GLN A 86 -6.72 17.09 5.13
C GLN A 86 -5.69 17.67 4.15
N THR A 87 -4.40 17.57 4.48
CA THR A 87 -3.30 18.07 3.64
C THR A 87 -3.24 17.34 2.30
N LEU A 88 -3.33 16.00 2.29
CA LEU A 88 -3.41 15.21 1.06
C LEU A 88 -4.58 15.62 0.18
N ASN A 89 -5.77 15.82 0.76
CA ASN A 89 -6.95 16.25 0.03
C ASN A 89 -6.80 17.66 -0.56
N GLN A 90 -6.30 18.62 0.23
CA GLN A 90 -6.09 20.00 -0.20
C GLN A 90 -5.08 20.10 -1.36
N HIS A 91 -4.04 19.27 -1.33
CA HIS A 91 -3.04 19.19 -2.39
C HIS A 91 -3.48 18.32 -3.58
N ASN A 92 -4.66 17.67 -3.51
CA ASN A 92 -5.08 16.63 -4.45
C ASN A 92 -3.96 15.60 -4.70
N ALA A 93 -3.32 15.16 -3.63
CA ALA A 93 -2.08 14.40 -3.67
C ALA A 93 -2.28 12.94 -3.23
N LYS A 94 -1.58 12.04 -3.92
CA LYS A 94 -1.38 10.64 -3.53
C LYS A 94 -0.36 10.50 -2.40
N TRP A 95 0.54 11.47 -2.22
CA TRP A 95 1.51 11.51 -1.13
C TRP A 95 1.96 12.94 -0.82
N ILE A 96 2.40 13.16 0.42
CA ILE A 96 3.04 14.38 0.92
C ILE A 96 4.38 14.01 1.57
N LEU A 97 5.37 14.87 1.38
CA LEU A 97 6.69 14.80 1.99
C LEU A 97 6.80 15.94 3.00
N VAL A 98 7.04 15.58 4.25
CA VAL A 98 7.03 16.47 5.41
C VAL A 98 8.41 16.39 6.08
N CYS A 99 9.00 17.52 6.44
CA CYS A 99 10.25 17.55 7.20
C CYS A 99 10.15 18.67 8.24
N GLY A 100 10.30 18.31 9.52
CA GLY A 100 9.80 19.14 10.61
C GLY A 100 8.29 19.36 10.46
N GLU A 101 7.84 20.59 10.70
CA GLU A 101 6.43 20.98 10.61
C GLU A 101 6.00 21.44 9.21
N LYS A 102 6.83 21.22 8.19
CA LYS A 102 6.62 21.77 6.83
C LYS A 102 6.38 20.67 5.81
N VAL A 103 5.33 20.85 5.01
CA VAL A 103 5.16 20.11 3.76
C VAL A 103 6.17 20.64 2.75
N ILE A 104 7.17 19.83 2.43
CA ILE A 104 8.22 20.15 1.46
C ILE A 104 7.72 19.92 0.03
N GLU A 105 7.00 18.82 -0.18
CA GLU A 105 6.52 18.43 -1.51
C GLU A 105 5.27 17.56 -1.43
N SER A 106 4.55 17.45 -2.54
CA SER A 106 3.40 16.56 -2.69
C SER A 106 3.29 16.09 -4.14
N GLY A 107 2.68 14.92 -4.36
CA GLY A 107 2.52 14.38 -5.71
C GLY A 107 1.17 13.71 -5.95
N PRO A 108 0.54 13.90 -7.12
CA PRO A 108 -0.77 13.32 -7.43
C PRO A 108 -0.69 11.83 -7.82
N THR A 109 0.51 11.28 -8.01
CA THR A 109 0.71 9.89 -8.45
C THR A 109 1.87 9.24 -7.72
N TRP A 110 2.00 7.92 -7.84
CA TRP A 110 3.19 7.20 -7.38
C TRP A 110 4.41 7.37 -8.30
N ARG A 111 4.23 7.88 -9.53
CA ARG A 111 5.34 8.02 -10.50
C ARG A 111 6.38 9.05 -10.05
N ASN A 112 5.96 10.05 -9.29
CA ASN A 112 6.84 11.08 -8.74
C ASN A 112 7.12 10.89 -7.24
N TYR A 113 6.85 9.70 -6.69
CA TYR A 113 7.17 9.40 -5.29
C TYR A 113 8.67 9.65 -5.01
N PRO A 114 9.03 10.28 -3.87
CA PRO A 114 10.41 10.64 -3.59
C PRO A 114 11.31 9.40 -3.50
N THR A 115 12.50 9.49 -4.09
CA THR A 115 13.51 8.44 -4.01
C THR A 115 14.27 8.51 -2.67
N ASP A 116 14.95 7.43 -2.29
CA ASP A 116 15.80 7.39 -1.10
C ASP A 116 16.87 8.51 -1.14
N GLU A 117 17.50 8.75 -2.29
CA GLU A 117 18.53 9.79 -2.44
C GLU A 117 17.96 11.18 -2.19
N LYS A 118 16.70 11.42 -2.61
CA LYS A 118 16.01 12.68 -2.37
C LYS A 118 15.65 12.85 -0.90
N LEU A 119 15.16 11.79 -0.26
CA LEU A 119 14.90 11.81 1.18
C LEU A 119 16.20 12.04 1.96
N GLN A 120 17.30 11.41 1.55
CA GLN A 120 18.60 11.63 2.17
C GLN A 120 19.02 13.09 2.05
N ALA A 121 18.98 13.66 0.84
CA ALA A 121 19.37 15.06 0.61
C ALA A 121 18.52 16.04 1.45
N ILE A 122 17.22 15.78 1.60
CA ILE A 122 16.35 16.60 2.45
C ILE A 122 16.70 16.40 3.93
N GLY A 123 16.92 15.17 4.38
CA GLY A 123 17.31 14.90 5.76
C GLY A 123 18.61 15.59 6.16
N GLU A 124 19.61 15.52 5.29
CA GLU A 124 20.89 16.22 5.46
C GLU A 124 20.74 17.74 5.43
N GLN A 125 19.92 18.27 4.52
CA GLN A 125 19.70 19.71 4.37
C GLN A 125 19.03 20.33 5.60
N TYR A 126 18.03 19.66 6.17
CA TYR A 126 17.23 20.18 7.28
C TYR A 126 17.71 19.71 8.66
N GLY A 127 18.58 18.70 8.72
CA GLY A 127 19.02 18.07 9.97
C GLY A 127 17.93 17.27 10.68
N LEU A 128 16.78 17.08 10.03
CA LEU A 128 15.58 16.44 10.55
C LEU A 128 15.18 15.29 9.64
N ILE A 129 14.52 14.27 10.17
CA ILE A 129 14.01 13.21 9.31
C ILE A 129 12.87 13.72 8.40
N PRO A 130 12.95 13.48 7.08
CA PRO A 130 11.78 13.56 6.21
C PRO A 130 10.83 12.37 6.37
N PHE A 131 9.56 12.66 6.60
CA PHE A 131 8.45 11.72 6.60
C PHE A 131 7.69 11.79 5.27
N VAL A 132 7.36 10.64 4.70
CA VAL A 132 6.43 10.57 3.57
C VAL A 132 5.13 9.94 4.06
N PHE A 133 4.02 10.62 3.80
CA PHE A 133 2.69 10.10 4.07
C PHE A 133 1.90 9.99 2.76
N ALA A 134 1.34 8.83 2.48
CA ALA A 134 0.49 8.65 1.31
C ALA A 134 -1.00 8.91 1.62
N ALA A 135 -1.83 8.93 0.57
CA ALA A 135 -3.27 8.72 0.63
C ALA A 135 -3.59 7.22 0.77
N ALA A 136 -4.81 6.89 1.17
CA ALA A 136 -5.27 5.50 1.17
C ALA A 136 -5.34 4.96 -0.27
N PRO A 137 -4.77 3.78 -0.56
CA PRO A 137 -5.18 3.05 -1.75
C PRO A 137 -6.67 2.78 -1.61
N MET A 138 -7.42 3.05 -2.67
CA MET A 138 -8.85 2.76 -2.71
C MET A 138 -8.99 1.26 -2.90
N ILE A 139 -8.99 0.51 -1.81
CA ILE A 139 -9.39 -0.89 -1.80
C ILE A 139 -10.90 -0.83 -1.56
N GLU A 140 -11.69 -1.08 -2.60
CA GLU A 140 -13.13 -1.22 -2.45
C GLU A 140 -13.35 -2.45 -1.54
N GLU A 141 -13.82 -2.22 -0.32
CA GLU A 141 -14.17 -3.28 0.63
C GLU A 141 -15.40 -4.01 0.09
N SER A 142 -15.16 -4.93 -0.83
CA SER A 142 -16.17 -5.85 -1.34
C SER A 142 -16.18 -7.05 -0.41
N ASP A 143 -17.23 -7.16 0.41
CA ASP A 143 -17.44 -8.36 1.21
C ASP A 143 -17.70 -9.57 0.30
N TRP A 144 -16.78 -10.53 0.33
CA TRP A 144 -17.04 -11.95 0.08
C TRP A 144 -16.19 -12.80 1.03
N ALA A 145 -16.85 -13.59 1.89
CA ALA A 145 -16.33 -14.80 2.51
C ALA A 145 -17.36 -15.91 2.24
N ARG A 146 -17.04 -17.18 1.93
CA ARG A 146 -16.02 -18.08 2.48
C ARG A 146 -15.59 -19.12 1.42
N LEU A 147 -14.28 -19.38 1.35
CA LEU A 147 -13.62 -20.48 0.63
C LEU A 147 -14.15 -21.86 1.06
N SER A 148 -15.11 -22.42 0.32
CA SER A 148 -15.50 -23.84 0.41
C SER A 148 -14.99 -24.58 -0.84
N ASP A 149 -15.04 -25.92 -0.87
CA ASP A 149 -14.40 -26.82 -1.87
C ASP A 149 -14.72 -26.55 -3.37
N ASN A 150 -15.53 -25.52 -3.68
CA ASN A 150 -15.89 -25.13 -5.05
C ASN A 150 -15.79 -23.63 -5.36
N ASP A 151 -15.20 -22.80 -4.50
CA ASP A 151 -14.96 -21.38 -4.79
C ASP A 151 -13.57 -21.15 -5.40
N PHE A 152 -13.53 -20.42 -6.51
CA PHE A 152 -12.30 -20.17 -7.28
C PHE A 152 -12.15 -18.66 -7.48
N TYR A 153 -11.12 -18.10 -6.87
CA TYR A 153 -10.75 -16.71 -7.11
C TYR A 153 -9.92 -16.64 -8.41
N PRO A 154 -10.23 -15.72 -9.35
CA PRO A 154 -9.40 -15.53 -10.53
C PRO A 154 -7.96 -15.23 -10.12
N SER A 155 -7.01 -15.90 -10.76
CA SER A 155 -5.59 -15.64 -10.58
C SER A 155 -4.95 -15.18 -11.88
N LEU A 156 -3.82 -14.49 -11.80
CA LEU A 156 -3.04 -14.06 -12.94
C LEU A 156 -1.56 -14.38 -12.64
N PRO A 157 -0.93 -15.29 -13.40
CA PRO A 157 0.49 -15.55 -13.28
C PRO A 157 1.27 -14.29 -13.67
N ILE A 158 2.14 -13.83 -12.77
CA ILE A 158 3.07 -12.73 -13.03
C ILE A 158 4.49 -13.17 -12.76
N VAL A 159 5.42 -12.45 -13.36
CA VAL A 159 6.85 -12.56 -13.07
C VAL A 159 7.37 -11.20 -12.65
N VAL A 160 8.18 -11.14 -11.59
CA VAL A 160 8.66 -9.88 -11.02
C VAL A 160 10.19 -9.86 -10.96
N ALA A 161 10.78 -8.72 -11.35
CA ALA A 161 12.21 -8.46 -11.33
C ALA A 161 12.50 -7.05 -10.80
N ALA A 162 13.76 -6.77 -10.45
CA ALA A 162 14.18 -5.42 -10.09
C ALA A 162 13.96 -4.46 -11.28
N LYS A 163 13.62 -3.19 -11.00
CA LYS A 163 13.25 -2.22 -12.06
C LYS A 163 14.38 -1.93 -13.06
N GLU A 164 15.63 -2.12 -12.65
CA GLU A 164 16.82 -1.92 -13.47
C GLU A 164 17.11 -3.10 -14.41
N GLN A 165 16.46 -4.23 -14.19
CA GLN A 165 16.62 -5.41 -15.04
C GLN A 165 15.87 -5.25 -16.37
N SER A 166 16.29 -6.03 -17.36
CA SER A 166 15.66 -6.06 -18.67
C SER A 166 14.47 -7.03 -18.71
N PRO A 167 13.55 -6.89 -19.68
CA PRO A 167 12.50 -7.88 -19.91
C PRO A 167 13.00 -9.32 -20.12
N HIS A 168 14.22 -9.51 -20.62
CA HIS A 168 14.82 -10.84 -20.78
C HIS A 168 15.10 -11.49 -19.41
N ASP A 169 15.53 -10.69 -18.43
CA ASP A 169 15.84 -11.18 -17.08
C ASP A 169 14.60 -11.71 -16.35
N LEU A 170 13.40 -11.27 -16.72
CA LEU A 170 12.16 -11.84 -16.20
C LEU A 170 12.07 -13.34 -16.50
N VAL A 171 12.44 -13.77 -17.70
CA VAL A 171 12.31 -15.18 -18.11
C VAL A 171 13.32 -16.06 -17.36
N ASP A 172 14.55 -15.60 -17.25
CA ASP A 172 15.65 -16.41 -16.71
C ASP A 172 15.71 -16.38 -15.18
N ASN A 173 15.46 -15.21 -14.58
CA ASN A 173 15.77 -14.92 -13.18
C ASN A 173 14.60 -14.28 -12.43
N GLY A 174 13.47 -14.04 -13.10
CA GLY A 174 12.32 -13.40 -12.50
C GLY A 174 11.64 -14.28 -11.44
N LEU A 175 11.07 -13.64 -10.43
CA LEU A 175 10.26 -14.31 -9.43
C LEU A 175 8.86 -14.58 -9.98
N ALA A 176 8.56 -15.83 -10.31
CA ALA A 176 7.22 -16.25 -10.67
C ALA A 176 6.28 -16.24 -9.45
N ILE A 177 5.10 -15.65 -9.62
CA ILE A 177 4.08 -15.51 -8.58
C ILE A 177 2.70 -15.78 -9.21
N GLU A 178 1.94 -16.68 -8.60
CA GLU A 178 0.50 -16.79 -8.85
C GLU A 178 -0.21 -15.72 -8.01
N ALA A 179 -0.70 -14.66 -8.64
CA ALA A 179 -1.32 -13.54 -7.95
C ALA A 179 -2.85 -13.60 -8.06
N ASP A 180 -3.57 -13.30 -6.99
CA ASP A 180 -5.03 -13.14 -7.06
C ASP A 180 -5.35 -11.90 -7.90
N PHE A 181 -6.20 -12.05 -8.91
CA PHE A 181 -6.61 -10.95 -9.78
C PHE A 181 -7.89 -10.32 -9.23
N ASP A 182 -7.73 -9.12 -8.68
CA ASP A 182 -8.80 -8.38 -8.02
C ASP A 182 -9.14 -7.12 -8.82
N THR A 183 -10.23 -7.19 -9.58
CA THR A 183 -10.71 -6.05 -10.33
C THR A 183 -11.25 -4.94 -9.44
N GLY A 184 -11.47 -5.13 -8.14
CA GLY A 184 -11.86 -4.08 -7.18
C GLY A 184 -10.66 -3.23 -6.74
N SER A 185 -9.47 -3.83 -6.70
CA SER A 185 -8.23 -3.14 -6.38
C SER A 185 -7.63 -2.43 -7.61
N PRO A 186 -7.18 -1.18 -7.49
CA PRO A 186 -6.35 -0.55 -8.51
C PRO A 186 -4.89 -1.00 -8.43
N ASP A 187 -4.39 -1.38 -7.25
CA ASP A 187 -2.95 -1.51 -6.98
C ASP A 187 -2.46 -2.97 -7.09
N VAL A 188 -1.15 -3.14 -7.26
CA VAL A 188 -0.47 -4.44 -7.16
C VAL A 188 0.17 -4.53 -5.79
N LEU A 189 -0.15 -5.57 -5.02
CA LEU A 189 0.36 -5.79 -3.68
C LEU A 189 1.23 -7.05 -3.66
N LEU A 190 2.47 -6.90 -3.21
CA LEU A 190 3.46 -7.98 -3.19
C LEU A 190 4.04 -8.16 -1.78
N ASN A 191 4.44 -9.38 -1.46
CA ASN A 191 5.10 -9.71 -0.20
C ASN A 191 6.52 -9.10 -0.13
N TYR A 192 6.70 -8.08 0.71
CA TYR A 192 7.96 -7.34 0.84
C TYR A 192 9.13 -8.23 1.25
N GLU A 193 8.95 -9.11 2.25
CA GLU A 193 10.01 -9.97 2.75
C GLU A 193 10.49 -10.96 1.67
N ARG A 194 9.56 -11.46 0.85
CA ARG A 194 9.89 -12.31 -0.29
C ARG A 194 10.69 -11.56 -1.35
N LEU A 195 10.29 -10.33 -1.68
CA LEU A 195 11.03 -9.51 -2.66
C LEU A 195 12.44 -9.15 -2.17
N LEU A 196 12.59 -8.81 -0.89
CA LEU A 196 13.89 -8.56 -0.26
C LEU A 196 14.80 -9.78 -0.34
N LYS A 197 14.28 -10.96 0.01
CA LYS A 197 15.05 -12.22 -0.02
C LYS A 197 15.55 -12.56 -1.43
N GLN A 198 14.82 -12.16 -2.46
CA GLN A 198 15.18 -12.36 -3.86
C GLN A 198 16.05 -11.23 -4.43
N GLY A 199 16.37 -10.19 -3.64
CA GLY A 199 17.15 -9.05 -4.12
C GLY A 199 16.43 -8.16 -5.14
N ILE A 200 15.11 -8.34 -5.32
CA ILE A 200 14.29 -7.55 -6.25
C ILE A 200 14.11 -6.14 -5.73
N VAL A 201 13.98 -5.99 -4.41
CA VAL A 201 13.95 -4.71 -3.73
C VAL A 201 15.08 -4.66 -2.70
N LYS A 202 15.54 -3.46 -2.39
CA LYS A 202 16.52 -3.23 -1.33
C LYS A 202 15.83 -2.72 -0.09
N ARG A 203 16.41 -3.00 1.09
CA ARG A 203 15.93 -2.44 2.35
C ARG A 203 16.05 -0.91 2.27
N GLN A 204 14.90 -0.24 2.30
CA GLN A 204 14.82 1.22 2.29
C GLN A 204 15.19 1.73 3.69
N ARG A 205 16.24 2.54 3.83
CA ARG A 205 16.65 3.10 5.12
C ARG A 205 15.84 4.32 5.53
N LEU A 206 15.29 5.04 4.55
CA LEU A 206 14.62 6.33 4.72
C LEU A 206 13.16 6.31 4.29
N VAL A 207 12.82 5.58 3.22
CA VAL A 207 11.40 5.36 2.86
C VAL A 207 10.77 4.39 3.86
N ARG A 208 9.89 4.91 4.72
CA ARG A 208 9.08 4.12 5.64
C ARG A 208 7.80 3.60 4.96
N PHE A 209 7.24 2.59 5.60
CA PHE A 209 5.99 1.98 5.19
C PHE A 209 4.84 2.96 5.46
N ASN A 210 3.89 2.96 4.57
CA ASN A 210 2.60 3.58 4.78
C ASN A 210 1.73 2.60 5.56
N THR A 211 1.02 3.09 6.58
CA THR A 211 0.07 2.29 7.37
C THR A 211 -1.34 2.48 6.84
N ARG A 212 -2.05 1.37 6.59
CA ARG A 212 -3.46 1.38 6.15
C ARG A 212 -4.25 0.29 6.81
N PHE A 213 -5.54 0.28 6.54
CA PHE A 213 -6.48 -0.71 7.00
C PHE A 213 -7.06 -1.46 5.82
N HIS A 214 -7.33 -2.74 6.02
CA HIS A 214 -8.09 -3.57 5.11
C HIS A 214 -8.80 -4.64 5.93
N LEU A 215 -10.13 -4.74 5.79
CA LEU A 215 -10.98 -5.64 6.58
C LEU A 215 -10.79 -5.43 8.09
N GLY A 216 -10.76 -4.17 8.52
CA GLY A 216 -10.49 -3.82 9.91
C GLY A 216 -8.99 -3.79 10.25
N TYR A 217 -8.18 -4.77 9.85
CA TYR A 217 -6.80 -4.85 10.30
C TYR A 217 -5.88 -3.83 9.62
N HIS A 218 -4.90 -3.32 10.37
CA HIS A 218 -3.86 -2.51 9.76
C HIS A 218 -2.81 -3.36 9.01
N PHE A 219 -2.23 -2.78 7.97
CA PHE A 219 -1.09 -3.32 7.25
C PHE A 219 -0.12 -2.20 6.87
N HIS A 220 1.13 -2.59 6.69
CA HIS A 220 2.23 -1.70 6.37
C HIS A 220 2.73 -2.00 4.96
N TYR A 221 2.98 -0.99 4.13
CA TYR A 221 3.51 -1.21 2.78
C TYR A 221 4.44 -0.12 2.28
N TYR A 222 5.31 -0.45 1.34
CA TYR A 222 6.20 0.49 0.65
C TYR A 222 5.82 0.56 -0.84
N PRO A 223 5.48 1.74 -1.37
CA PRO A 223 5.46 1.93 -2.82
C PRO A 223 6.86 1.71 -3.38
N HIS A 224 7.00 0.79 -4.33
CA HIS A 224 8.29 0.54 -4.97
C HIS A 224 8.09 0.21 -6.46
N PRO A 225 8.83 0.87 -7.37
CA PRO A 225 8.83 0.47 -8.77
C PRO A 225 9.54 -0.87 -8.93
N VAL A 226 8.90 -1.83 -9.60
CA VAL A 226 9.49 -3.11 -10.01
C VAL A 226 9.13 -3.39 -11.47
N LEU A 227 9.94 -4.21 -12.13
CA LEU A 227 9.60 -4.71 -13.45
C LEU A 227 8.61 -5.88 -13.28
N VAL A 228 7.44 -5.77 -13.89
CA VAL A 228 6.40 -6.82 -13.88
C VAL A 228 6.23 -7.34 -15.29
N GLY A 229 6.22 -8.66 -15.43
CA GLY A 229 5.96 -9.39 -16.65
C GLY A 229 4.74 -10.30 -16.54
N VAL A 230 4.07 -10.51 -17.66
CA VAL A 230 2.95 -11.43 -17.83
C VAL A 230 3.17 -12.19 -19.15
N ILE A 231 2.92 -13.49 -19.13
CA ILE A 231 3.05 -14.34 -20.32
C ILE A 231 1.65 -14.55 -20.92
N THR A 232 1.49 -14.29 -22.22
CA THR A 232 0.25 -14.51 -22.95
C THR A 232 0.00 -15.99 -23.26
N GLU A 233 -1.20 -16.34 -23.73
CA GLU A 233 -1.51 -17.71 -24.21
C GLU A 233 -0.53 -18.18 -25.31
N GLY A 234 -0.10 -17.29 -26.21
CA GLY A 234 0.91 -17.58 -27.24
C GLY A 234 2.36 -17.62 -26.74
N GLY A 235 2.59 -17.43 -25.44
CA GLY A 235 3.92 -17.47 -24.83
C GLY A 235 4.72 -16.17 -24.96
N LYS A 236 4.10 -15.07 -25.39
CA LYS A 236 4.75 -13.75 -25.48
C LYS A 236 4.87 -13.13 -24.09
N MET A 237 6.06 -12.62 -23.75
CA MET A 237 6.26 -11.83 -22.53
C MET A 237 5.85 -10.37 -22.79
N ILE A 238 4.85 -9.88 -22.05
CA ILE A 238 4.49 -8.47 -21.97
C ILE A 238 4.98 -7.95 -20.62
N SER A 239 5.72 -6.84 -20.60
CA SER A 239 6.31 -6.34 -19.35
C SER A 239 6.38 -4.83 -19.28
N GLY A 240 6.47 -4.31 -18.06
CA GLY A 240 6.56 -2.88 -17.80
C GLY A 240 6.84 -2.58 -16.33
N ILE A 241 7.33 -1.37 -16.06
CA ILE A 241 7.60 -0.91 -14.70
C ILE A 241 6.29 -0.49 -14.03
N ILE A 242 5.96 -1.13 -12.91
CA ILE A 242 4.78 -0.84 -12.10
C ILE A 242 5.24 -0.45 -10.70
N ASN A 243 4.65 0.62 -10.15
CA ASN A 243 4.78 0.93 -8.74
C ASN A 243 3.86 -0.01 -7.96
N VAL A 244 4.46 -0.99 -7.28
CA VAL A 244 3.76 -1.97 -6.45
C VAL A 244 3.74 -1.51 -4.99
N LEU A 245 2.80 -2.01 -4.21
CA LEU A 245 2.77 -1.87 -2.76
C LEU A 245 3.41 -3.11 -2.14
N CYS A 246 4.66 -2.99 -1.73
CA CYS A 246 5.39 -4.03 -1.01
C CYS A 246 4.88 -4.11 0.43
N VAL A 247 3.94 -5.02 0.70
CA VAL A 247 3.30 -5.21 1.99
C VAL A 247 4.20 -6.01 2.92
N ARG A 248 4.46 -5.47 4.11
CA ARG A 248 5.19 -6.14 5.18
C ARG A 248 4.34 -7.17 5.88
N ASN A 249 5.01 -8.16 6.47
CA ASN A 249 4.38 -9.21 7.26
C ASN A 249 3.21 -9.82 6.50
N TRP A 250 3.35 -10.04 5.19
CA TRP A 250 2.28 -10.52 4.30
C TRP A 250 1.54 -11.72 4.90
N ALA A 251 2.31 -12.64 5.51
CA ALA A 251 1.79 -13.83 6.15
C ALA A 251 0.75 -13.56 7.26
N LYS A 252 0.83 -12.40 7.92
CA LYS A 252 -0.07 -11.95 8.99
C LYS A 252 -1.02 -10.83 8.54
N SER A 253 -0.93 -10.37 7.28
CA SER A 253 -1.76 -9.29 6.77
C SER A 253 -3.19 -9.76 6.50
N SER A 254 -4.16 -8.83 6.57
CA SER A 254 -5.57 -9.12 6.29
C SER A 254 -5.83 -9.59 4.86
N PHE A 255 -4.91 -9.33 3.92
CA PHE A 255 -5.02 -9.84 2.55
C PHE A 255 -5.03 -11.37 2.47
N ARG A 256 -4.57 -12.08 3.50
CA ARG A 256 -4.62 -13.55 3.58
C ARG A 256 -5.88 -14.10 4.26
N LEU A 257 -6.73 -13.26 4.85
CA LEU A 257 -7.97 -13.72 5.49
C LEU A 257 -8.92 -14.38 4.47
N PRO A 258 -9.17 -13.80 3.28
CA PRO A 258 -10.05 -14.42 2.29
C PRO A 258 -9.38 -15.57 1.53
N ASN A 259 -8.04 -15.62 1.51
CA ASN A 259 -7.25 -16.64 0.83
C ASN A 259 -5.91 -16.87 1.57
N PRO A 260 -5.84 -17.88 2.46
CA PRO A 260 -4.63 -18.17 3.22
C PRO A 260 -3.43 -18.51 2.34
N THR A 261 -3.59 -18.99 1.12
CA THR A 261 -2.45 -19.33 0.24
C THR A 261 -2.05 -18.18 -0.69
N ARG A 262 -2.76 -17.04 -0.65
CA ARG A 262 -2.49 -15.86 -1.48
C ARG A 262 -1.04 -15.42 -1.37
N GLN A 263 -0.38 -15.28 -2.51
CA GLN A 263 1.03 -14.86 -2.59
C GLN A 263 1.20 -13.38 -2.96
N ALA A 264 0.23 -12.84 -3.70
CA ALA A 264 0.17 -11.47 -4.18
C ALA A 264 -1.28 -11.13 -4.58
N LEU A 265 -1.53 -9.85 -4.81
CA LEU A 265 -2.78 -9.35 -5.39
C LEU A 265 -2.43 -8.42 -6.54
N VAL A 266 -3.03 -8.62 -7.71
CA VAL A 266 -2.87 -7.76 -8.89
C VAL A 266 -4.18 -7.09 -9.23
N GLY A 267 -4.15 -5.76 -9.17
CA GLY A 267 -5.29 -4.91 -9.49
C GLY A 267 -5.36 -4.48 -10.95
N ARG A 268 -6.36 -3.64 -11.24
CA ARG A 268 -6.63 -3.10 -12.59
C ARG A 268 -5.47 -2.30 -13.19
N ASN A 269 -4.58 -1.71 -12.38
CA ASN A 269 -3.43 -0.98 -12.93
C ASN A 269 -2.50 -1.89 -13.75
N THR A 270 -2.42 -3.19 -13.45
CA THR A 270 -1.65 -4.13 -14.27
C THR A 270 -2.16 -4.13 -15.71
N LEU A 271 -3.49 -4.20 -15.90
CA LEU A 271 -4.10 -4.20 -17.23
C LEU A 271 -3.83 -2.92 -17.98
N ILE A 272 -3.99 -1.78 -17.29
CA ILE A 272 -3.85 -0.46 -17.91
C ILE A 272 -2.39 -0.18 -18.26
N LYS A 273 -1.44 -0.59 -17.42
CA LYS A 273 0.00 -0.30 -17.61
C LYS A 273 0.65 -1.21 -18.63
N LEU A 274 0.21 -2.46 -18.70
CA LEU A 274 0.75 -3.46 -19.61
C LEU A 274 -0.14 -3.65 -20.85
N GLU A 275 -1.20 -2.84 -20.98
CA GLU A 275 -2.17 -2.88 -22.09
C GLU A 275 -2.74 -4.28 -22.34
N LEU A 276 -3.04 -5.00 -21.26
CA LEU A 276 -3.45 -6.41 -21.33
C LEU A 276 -4.95 -6.55 -21.61
N GLN A 277 -5.28 -7.54 -22.44
CA GLN A 277 -6.62 -8.11 -22.51
C GLN A 277 -6.67 -9.44 -21.75
N ILE A 278 -7.59 -9.54 -20.79
CA ILE A 278 -7.80 -10.76 -20.00
C ILE A 278 -9.16 -11.39 -20.32
N LYS A 279 -9.17 -12.71 -20.45
CA LYS A 279 -10.37 -13.54 -20.50
C LYS A 279 -10.48 -14.37 -19.22
N LEU A 280 -11.59 -14.19 -18.51
CA LEU A 280 -11.98 -15.04 -17.38
C LEU A 280 -12.97 -16.11 -17.86
N ASP A 281 -12.59 -17.38 -17.75
CA ASP A 281 -13.47 -18.51 -18.07
C ASP A 281 -13.85 -19.24 -16.78
N GLY A 282 -14.98 -18.83 -16.18
CA GLY A 282 -15.49 -19.42 -14.94
C GLY A 282 -15.90 -20.90 -15.08
N ARG A 283 -16.22 -21.37 -16.29
CA ARG A 283 -16.54 -22.79 -16.52
C ARG A 283 -15.31 -23.67 -16.43
N ARG A 284 -14.20 -23.19 -17.01
CA ARG A 284 -12.90 -23.88 -16.98
C ARG A 284 -12.05 -23.50 -15.77
N ARG A 285 -12.45 -22.45 -15.04
CA ARG A 285 -11.74 -21.87 -13.89
C ARG A 285 -10.32 -21.44 -14.28
N VAL A 286 -10.20 -20.76 -15.43
CA VAL A 286 -8.92 -20.26 -15.95
C VAL A 286 -9.00 -18.77 -16.27
N THR A 287 -7.88 -18.10 -16.04
CA THR A 287 -7.63 -16.73 -16.47
C THR A 287 -6.58 -16.78 -17.57
N ASN A 288 -6.90 -16.21 -18.71
CA ASN A 288 -6.01 -16.17 -19.86
C ASN A 288 -5.70 -14.74 -20.26
N VAL A 289 -4.45 -14.50 -20.64
CA VAL A 289 -4.00 -13.22 -21.19
C VAL A 289 -3.90 -13.41 -22.70
N LEU A 290 -4.72 -12.66 -23.43
CA LEU A 290 -4.84 -12.84 -24.87
C LEU A 290 -3.64 -12.21 -25.58
N ASP A 291 -3.26 -12.79 -26.71
CA ASP A 291 -2.42 -12.11 -27.68
C ASP A 291 -3.28 -11.06 -28.40
N ASP A 292 -2.80 -9.83 -28.47
CA ASP A 292 -3.39 -8.79 -29.34
C ASP A 292 -3.35 -9.19 -30.83
#